data_AF-A0A7W0X0C9-F1
#
_entry.id   AF-A0A7W0X0C9-F1
#
_cell.length_a   1.000
_cell.length_b   1.000
_cell.length_c   1.000
_cell.angle_alpha   90.00
_cell.angle_beta   90.00
_cell.angle_gamma   90.00
#
_symmetry.space_group_name_H-M   'P 1'
#
loop_
_entity.id
_entity.type
_entity.pdbx_description
1 polymer ?
#
loop_
_entity_poly.entity_id
_entity_poly.type
_entity_poly.pdbx_seq_one_letter_code
_entity_poly.pdbx_strand_id
1 'polypeptide(L)'
;MTASDGGSVASGPLATPSIARPLLLLAAALAVAAIVYLAFAVPASWFPGAAAKTWGARDLSLVRGTGAIVNNELVLTDVDSNGQALIALSSDLPARDYAAIAWDVRDVPATTDVRLVWRSDYAPQKVISVPVRIESEHLLPVIVVEDPGWLGRVSGLALLIRGPLSQPIRIRGVTAKPMGALEMVSDRIREWGSFERWTGTSINSVTGGADVQDLPLPLLLAVAIAATAVLVWALGRWRRMPRRSTLAWTIVVVFAASWALLDARWLWNLARQTQVTAAQYAGKDWREKHRAADDGGLFAFIEQVRATLPATPVRVFVVSDAHYFRGRAAFHLYPHNVFAEASRNVMPPPANLRAGDWLLVYQRRGVQFDPSANRLRWDNSTPVAAQLKLTGSGAALFQIQ
;
A
#
# COMPACT_ATOMS: atom_id res chain seq x y z
N MET A 1 -53.82 -62.17 31.00
CA MET A 1 -54.39 -60.90 30.51
C MET A 1 -53.88 -59.81 31.45
N THR A 2 -52.73 -59.22 31.14
CA THR A 2 -52.06 -58.19 31.95
C THR A 2 -51.80 -57.01 31.03
N ALA A 3 -52.44 -55.89 31.35
CA ALA A 3 -52.33 -54.63 30.64
C ALA A 3 -51.27 -53.74 31.29
N SER A 4 -50.55 -53.03 30.41
CA SER A 4 -49.93 -51.70 30.53
C SER A 4 -49.12 -51.33 31.77
N ASP A 5 -47.88 -50.89 31.52
CA ASP A 5 -47.55 -49.46 31.72
C ASP A 5 -46.36 -49.05 30.85
N GLY A 6 -46.67 -48.34 29.75
CA GLY A 6 -45.69 -47.66 28.91
C GLY A 6 -45.44 -46.26 29.44
N GLY A 7 -44.34 -46.09 30.18
CA GLY A 7 -43.87 -44.80 30.65
C GLY A 7 -43.39 -43.91 29.50
N SER A 8 -44.21 -42.93 29.13
CA SER A 8 -43.82 -41.81 28.27
C SER A 8 -42.78 -40.96 29.00
N VAL A 9 -41.52 -41.04 28.57
CA VAL A 9 -40.46 -40.11 28.99
C VAL A 9 -40.64 -38.82 28.19
N ALA A 10 -41.29 -37.82 28.80
CA ALA A 10 -41.40 -36.49 28.24
C ALA A 10 -40.00 -35.86 28.14
N SER A 11 -39.46 -35.78 26.92
CA SER A 11 -38.30 -34.96 26.58
C SER A 11 -38.71 -33.48 26.68
N GLY A 12 -38.44 -32.86 27.83
CA GLY A 12 -38.60 -31.42 28.00
C GLY A 12 -37.80 -30.66 26.92
N PRO A 13 -38.31 -29.52 26.42
CA PRO A 13 -37.64 -28.77 25.37
C PRO A 13 -36.25 -28.32 25.84
N LEU A 14 -35.21 -28.69 25.08
CA LEU A 14 -33.85 -28.19 25.27
C LEU A 14 -33.88 -26.67 25.15
N ALA A 15 -33.66 -25.96 26.26
CA ALA A 15 -33.57 -24.51 26.26
C ALA A 15 -32.43 -24.08 25.31
N THR A 16 -32.77 -23.33 24.26
CA THR A 16 -31.79 -22.82 23.30
C THR A 16 -30.88 -21.82 24.00
N PRO A 17 -29.54 -22.03 23.98
CA PRO A 17 -28.63 -21.12 24.63
C PRO A 17 -28.64 -19.76 23.91
N SER A 18 -28.90 -18.69 24.67
CA SER A 18 -28.98 -17.32 24.13
C SER A 18 -27.62 -16.85 23.58
N ILE A 19 -27.64 -16.21 22.41
CA ILE A 19 -26.47 -15.57 21.77
C ILE A 19 -26.27 -14.11 22.21
N ALA A 20 -27.29 -13.47 22.78
CA ALA A 20 -27.25 -12.04 23.10
C ALA A 20 -26.18 -11.70 24.14
N ARG A 21 -26.06 -12.53 25.19
CA ARG A 21 -25.08 -12.30 26.27
C ARG A 21 -23.62 -12.41 25.78
N PRO A 22 -23.21 -13.45 25.03
CA PRO A 22 -21.89 -13.48 24.38
C PRO A 22 -21.61 -12.25 23.51
N LEU A 23 -22.58 -11.81 22.70
CA LEU A 23 -22.41 -10.64 21.82
C LEU A 23 -22.24 -9.34 22.61
N LEU A 24 -22.98 -9.15 23.70
CA LEU A 24 -22.80 -8.01 24.59
C LEU A 24 -21.41 -8.00 25.25
N LEU A 25 -20.90 -9.17 25.64
CA LEU A 25 -19.54 -9.29 26.20
C LEU A 25 -18.47 -8.95 25.16
N LEU A 26 -18.65 -9.40 23.91
CA LEU A 26 -17.76 -9.01 22.81
C LEU A 26 -17.80 -7.50 22.56
N ALA A 27 -19.00 -6.91 22.51
CA ALA A 27 -19.16 -5.46 22.34
C ALA A 27 -18.47 -4.67 23.48
N ALA A 28 -18.61 -5.13 24.72
CA ALA A 28 -17.92 -4.54 25.87
C ALA A 28 -16.40 -4.70 25.76
N ALA A 29 -15.90 -5.88 25.38
CA ALA A 29 -14.48 -6.12 25.18
C ALA A 29 -13.89 -5.26 24.05
N LEU A 30 -14.63 -5.09 22.95
CA LEU A 30 -14.26 -4.19 21.85
C LEU A 30 -14.21 -2.74 22.30
N ALA A 31 -15.22 -2.29 23.07
CA ALA A 31 -15.24 -0.93 23.61
C ALA A 31 -14.05 -0.68 24.54
N VAL A 32 -13.74 -1.64 25.44
CA VAL A 32 -12.57 -1.54 26.33
C VAL A 32 -11.27 -1.54 25.53
N ALA A 33 -11.12 -2.44 24.56
CA ALA A 33 -9.92 -2.49 23.71
C ALA A 33 -9.74 -1.18 22.92
N ALA A 34 -10.83 -0.62 22.39
CA ALA A 34 -10.81 0.66 21.71
C ALA A 34 -10.43 1.81 22.65
N ILE A 35 -11.01 1.88 23.86
CA ILE A 35 -10.66 2.90 24.87
C ILE A 35 -9.19 2.80 25.27
N VAL A 36 -8.68 1.58 25.51
CA VAL A 36 -7.27 1.35 25.84
C VAL A 36 -6.38 1.78 24.69
N TYR A 37 -6.69 1.38 23.45
CA TYR A 37 -5.97 1.82 22.27
C TYR A 37 -5.96 3.35 22.15
N LEU A 38 -7.12 4.00 22.28
CA LEU A 38 -7.25 5.46 22.19
C LEU A 38 -6.44 6.18 23.29
N ALA A 39 -6.32 5.60 24.48
CA ALA A 39 -5.50 6.16 25.55
C ALA A 39 -4.00 6.23 25.20
N PHE A 40 -3.52 5.36 24.31
CA PHE A 40 -2.14 5.38 23.80
C PHE A 40 -2.01 6.11 22.46
N ALA A 41 -3.04 6.04 21.61
CA ALA A 41 -2.98 6.53 20.23
C ALA A 41 -3.35 8.02 20.10
N VAL A 42 -4.11 8.59 21.04
CA VAL A 42 -4.46 10.01 21.03
C VAL A 42 -3.34 10.80 21.74
N PRO A 43 -2.55 11.61 21.02
CA PRO A 43 -1.37 12.26 21.59
C PRO A 43 -1.70 13.53 22.40
N ALA A 44 -2.93 14.04 22.28
CA ALA A 44 -3.35 15.30 22.89
C ALA A 44 -4.76 15.17 23.51
N SER A 45 -5.65 16.12 23.22
CA SER A 45 -7.03 16.08 23.73
C SER A 45 -7.85 15.02 23.00
N TRP A 46 -8.61 14.23 23.76
CA TRP A 46 -9.59 13.29 23.20
C TRP A 46 -10.72 13.98 22.44
N PHE A 47 -11.06 15.20 22.87
CA PHE A 47 -12.13 16.01 22.30
C PHE A 47 -11.59 17.40 21.97
N PRO A 48 -10.82 17.53 20.87
CA PRO A 48 -10.30 18.82 20.44
C PRO A 48 -11.46 19.71 19.98
N GLY A 49 -11.38 21.01 20.29
CA GLY A 49 -12.38 22.00 19.84
C GLY A 49 -12.19 22.43 18.39
N ALA A 50 -11.02 22.17 17.79
CA ALA A 50 -10.72 22.50 16.41
C ALA A 50 -11.17 21.39 15.45
N ALA A 51 -11.57 21.77 14.24
CA ALA A 51 -11.81 20.86 13.14
C ALA A 51 -10.55 20.70 12.28
N ALA A 52 -10.42 19.55 11.62
CA ALA A 52 -9.38 19.32 10.63
C ALA A 52 -9.41 20.38 9.54
N LYS A 53 -8.24 20.88 9.16
CA LYS A 53 -8.08 21.89 8.11
C LYS A 53 -7.32 21.29 6.95
N THR A 54 -7.92 21.33 5.76
CA THR A 54 -7.38 20.71 4.56
C THR A 54 -7.11 21.76 3.49
N TRP A 55 -5.98 21.60 2.81
CA TRP A 55 -5.56 22.38 1.65
C TRP A 55 -5.37 21.43 0.48
N GLY A 56 -5.93 21.79 -0.67
CA GLY A 56 -5.79 21.01 -1.91
C GLY A 56 -4.57 21.44 -2.71
N ALA A 57 -4.28 20.73 -3.80
CA ALA A 57 -3.15 21.00 -4.68
C ALA A 57 -3.06 22.46 -5.18
N ARG A 58 -4.20 23.17 -5.29
CA ARG A 58 -4.27 24.58 -5.73
C ARG A 58 -3.81 25.58 -4.68
N ASP A 59 -3.85 25.19 -3.41
CA ASP A 59 -3.39 26.01 -2.28
C ASP A 59 -1.88 25.85 -2.07
N LEU A 60 -1.26 24.90 -2.78
CA LEU A 60 0.16 24.61 -2.71
C LEU A 60 0.94 25.44 -3.72
N SER A 61 2.14 25.85 -3.32
CA SER A 61 3.11 26.54 -4.17
C SER A 61 4.36 25.69 -4.32
N LEU A 62 4.77 25.44 -5.56
CA LEU A 62 6.05 24.81 -5.86
C LEU A 62 7.14 25.89 -5.85
N VAL A 63 7.90 25.98 -4.76
CA VAL A 63 8.93 27.00 -4.56
C VAL A 63 10.26 26.59 -5.18
N ARG A 64 10.56 25.28 -5.19
CA ARG A 64 11.75 24.69 -5.81
C ARG A 64 11.40 23.39 -6.51
N GLY A 65 12.09 23.11 -7.61
CA GLY A 65 11.83 21.96 -8.49
C GLY A 65 10.96 22.33 -9.70
N THR A 66 10.61 21.32 -10.48
CA THR A 66 9.80 21.45 -11.70
C THR A 66 8.55 20.59 -11.56
N GLY A 67 7.40 21.15 -11.90
CA GLY A 67 6.12 20.45 -11.82
C GLY A 67 4.95 21.33 -12.22
N ALA A 68 3.77 20.74 -12.30
CA ALA A 68 2.54 21.43 -12.67
C ALA A 68 1.32 20.81 -11.98
N ILE A 69 0.25 21.59 -11.85
CA ILE A 69 -1.04 21.06 -11.41
C ILE A 69 -1.71 20.35 -12.59
N VAL A 70 -1.94 19.04 -12.46
CA VAL A 70 -2.62 18.20 -13.44
C VAL A 70 -3.73 17.44 -12.70
N ASN A 71 -4.96 17.49 -13.20
CA ASN A 71 -6.10 16.78 -12.61
C ASN A 71 -6.30 17.04 -11.10
N ASN A 72 -6.06 18.28 -10.65
CA ASN A 72 -6.17 18.67 -9.23
C ASN A 72 -5.14 17.99 -8.30
N GLU A 73 -4.01 17.56 -8.86
CA GLU A 73 -2.81 17.10 -8.15
C GLU A 73 -1.62 17.95 -8.60
N LEU A 74 -0.74 18.33 -7.68
CA LEU A 74 0.55 18.90 -8.01
C LEU A 74 1.50 17.74 -8.38
N VAL A 75 1.86 17.64 -9.65
CA VAL A 75 2.76 16.62 -10.17
C VAL A 75 4.17 17.19 -10.20
N LEU A 76 5.02 16.71 -9.30
CA LEU A 76 6.44 17.04 -9.24
C LEU A 76 7.19 16.13 -10.21
N THR A 77 7.78 16.71 -11.25
CA THR A 77 8.49 15.97 -12.31
C THR A 77 10.00 15.98 -12.12
N ASP A 78 10.56 17.02 -11.50
CA ASP A 78 12.00 17.11 -11.26
C ASP A 78 12.34 17.96 -10.03
N VAL A 79 13.56 17.78 -9.51
CA VAL A 79 14.13 18.59 -8.42
C VAL A 79 14.93 19.78 -8.98
N ASP A 80 15.27 20.74 -8.13
CA ASP A 80 16.13 21.87 -8.50
C ASP A 80 17.60 21.44 -8.73
N SER A 81 18.44 22.40 -9.13
CA SER A 81 19.88 22.19 -9.33
C SER A 81 20.65 21.72 -8.09
N ASN A 82 20.07 21.87 -6.88
CA ASN A 82 20.65 21.37 -5.63
C ASN A 82 20.10 19.98 -5.25
N GLY A 83 19.31 19.35 -6.13
CA GLY A 83 18.67 18.07 -5.87
C GLY A 83 17.51 18.16 -4.88
N GLN A 84 16.84 19.32 -4.79
CA GLN A 84 15.75 19.56 -3.84
C GLN A 84 14.48 20.05 -4.53
N ALA A 85 13.32 19.57 -4.05
CA ALA A 85 12.03 20.17 -4.33
C ALA A 85 11.40 20.67 -3.03
N LEU A 86 10.74 21.82 -3.08
CA LEU A 86 10.09 22.44 -1.93
C LEU A 86 8.67 22.84 -2.32
N ILE A 87 7.70 22.20 -1.67
CA ILE A 87 6.29 22.50 -1.83
C ILE A 87 5.82 23.20 -0.56
N ALA A 88 5.37 24.44 -0.67
CA ALA A 88 5.01 25.26 0.48
C ALA A 88 3.55 25.72 0.42
N LEU A 89 2.97 25.99 1.58
CA LEU A 89 1.70 26.68 1.72
C LEU A 89 1.79 27.72 2.84
N SER A 90 1.08 28.83 2.65
CA SER A 90 0.89 29.80 3.72
C SER A 90 -0.24 29.33 4.62
N SER A 91 0.07 29.13 5.90
CA SER A 91 -0.89 28.65 6.89
C SER A 91 -1.11 29.71 7.94
N ASP A 92 -2.25 29.63 8.62
CA ASP A 92 -2.45 30.32 9.88
C ASP A 92 -3.18 29.34 10.81
N LEU A 93 -2.40 28.73 11.70
CA LEU A 93 -2.82 27.63 12.56
C LEU A 93 -2.29 27.85 13.98
N PRO A 94 -3.14 27.86 15.01
CA PRO A 94 -2.67 27.71 16.37
C PRO A 94 -2.07 26.30 16.54
N ALA A 95 -0.77 26.19 16.80
CA ALA A 95 -0.08 24.89 16.87
C ALA A 95 -0.76 23.93 17.86
N ARG A 96 -1.21 24.45 19.01
CA ARG A 96 -1.89 23.68 20.07
C ARG A 96 -3.17 22.97 19.63
N ASP A 97 -3.80 23.42 18.54
CA ASP A 97 -5.09 22.88 18.08
C ASP A 97 -4.91 21.71 17.09
N TYR A 98 -3.68 21.48 16.62
CA TYR A 98 -3.36 20.49 15.59
C TYR A 98 -2.16 19.64 16.01
N ALA A 99 -2.39 18.36 16.27
CA ALA A 99 -1.37 17.45 16.76
C ALA A 99 -0.59 16.72 15.65
N ALA A 100 -1.14 16.67 14.44
CA ALA A 100 -0.44 16.09 13.28
C ALA A 100 -0.65 16.86 11.97
N ILE A 101 0.31 16.69 11.08
CA ILE A 101 0.25 17.16 9.70
C ILE A 101 0.37 15.93 8.77
N ALA A 102 -0.64 15.73 7.92
CA ALA A 102 -0.71 14.63 6.96
C ALA A 102 -0.65 15.18 5.54
N TRP A 103 0.38 14.81 4.79
CA TRP A 103 0.50 15.12 3.36
C TRP A 103 -0.06 13.94 2.54
N ASP A 104 -1.01 14.20 1.65
CA ASP A 104 -1.54 13.19 0.72
C ASP A 104 -0.66 13.18 -0.53
N VAL A 105 0.31 12.28 -0.53
CA VAL A 105 1.31 12.11 -1.57
C VAL A 105 1.36 10.66 -2.02
N ARG A 106 1.54 10.45 -3.32
CA ARG A 106 1.64 9.14 -3.96
C ARG A 106 2.91 9.03 -4.77
N ASP A 107 3.25 7.79 -5.08
CA ASP A 107 4.37 7.41 -5.94
C ASP A 107 5.74 7.84 -5.36
N VAL A 108 5.85 7.96 -4.02
CA VAL A 108 7.08 8.39 -3.34
C VAL A 108 8.02 7.19 -3.19
N PRO A 109 9.20 7.18 -3.82
CA PRO A 109 10.14 6.07 -3.64
C PRO A 109 10.59 5.94 -2.18
N ALA A 110 10.64 4.71 -1.65
CA ALA A 110 10.99 4.44 -0.25
C ALA A 110 12.38 4.97 0.20
N THR A 111 13.29 5.25 -0.75
CA THR A 111 14.63 5.78 -0.48
C THR A 111 14.71 7.31 -0.49
N THR A 112 13.59 8.00 -0.70
CA THR A 112 13.56 9.47 -0.82
C THR A 112 13.68 10.13 0.56
N ASP A 113 14.54 11.14 0.72
CA ASP A 113 14.57 11.94 1.96
C ASP A 113 13.47 12.99 1.89
N VAL A 114 12.40 12.77 2.66
CA VAL A 114 11.25 13.66 2.75
C VAL A 114 11.18 14.25 4.14
N ARG A 115 11.03 15.58 4.23
CA ARG A 115 10.96 16.31 5.50
C ARG A 115 9.79 17.27 5.52
N LEU A 116 9.06 17.28 6.64
CA LEU A 116 8.09 18.32 6.96
C LEU A 116 8.87 19.52 7.50
N VAL A 117 8.53 20.70 7.01
CA VAL A 117 9.16 21.96 7.36
C VAL A 117 8.10 22.96 7.78
N TRP A 118 8.35 23.74 8.82
CA TRP A 118 7.43 24.80 9.23
C TRP A 118 8.13 26.00 9.85
N ARG A 119 7.38 27.10 9.93
CA ARG A 119 7.75 28.33 10.63
C ARG A 119 6.62 28.72 11.57
N SER A 120 6.98 29.24 12.74
CA SER A 120 6.02 29.78 13.70
C SER A 120 6.40 31.19 14.15
N ASP A 121 5.42 31.92 14.66
CA ASP A 121 5.60 33.24 15.26
C ASP A 121 6.41 33.21 16.58
N TYR A 122 6.47 32.07 17.25
CA TYR A 122 7.26 31.86 18.46
C TYR A 122 8.77 31.93 18.18
N ALA A 123 9.21 31.40 17.03
CA ALA A 123 10.59 31.43 16.59
C ALA A 123 10.69 31.80 15.10
N PRO A 124 10.39 33.06 14.72
CA PRO A 124 10.13 33.44 13.32
C PRO A 124 11.35 33.37 12.41
N GLN A 125 12.56 33.41 13.00
CA GLN A 125 13.84 33.27 12.30
C GLN A 125 14.32 31.81 12.20
N LYS A 126 13.65 30.88 12.88
CA LYS A 126 14.01 29.46 12.87
C LYS A 126 13.05 28.71 11.94
N VAL A 127 13.64 27.95 11.03
CA VAL A 127 12.92 26.94 10.25
C VAL A 127 13.10 25.61 10.94
N ILE A 128 12.00 24.95 11.29
CA ILE A 128 12.04 23.63 11.93
C ILE A 128 11.80 22.58 10.85
N SER A 129 12.51 21.47 10.92
CA SER A 129 12.41 20.40 9.94
C SER A 129 12.53 19.02 10.57
N VAL A 130 11.52 18.20 10.37
CA VAL A 130 11.45 16.82 10.88
C VAL A 130 11.32 15.83 9.71
N PRO A 131 11.93 14.64 9.82
CA PRO A 131 11.79 13.63 8.78
C PRO A 131 10.34 13.11 8.71
N VAL A 132 9.87 12.83 7.50
CA VAL A 132 8.59 12.15 7.24
C VAL A 132 8.88 10.70 6.91
N ARG A 133 8.16 9.78 7.56
CA ARG A 133 8.30 8.35 7.25
C ARG A 133 7.55 8.01 5.98
N ILE A 134 8.17 7.17 5.15
CA ILE A 134 7.59 6.65 3.91
C ILE A 134 7.32 5.16 4.13
N GLU A 135 6.08 4.73 3.92
CA GLU A 135 5.68 3.33 3.95
C GLU A 135 4.78 3.02 2.75
N SER A 136 5.09 1.95 2.02
CA SER A 136 4.34 1.53 0.83
C SER A 136 4.10 2.68 -0.18
N GLU A 137 5.14 3.48 -0.44
CA GLU A 137 5.11 4.65 -1.33
C GLU A 137 4.21 5.82 -0.90
N HIS A 138 3.74 5.80 0.34
CA HIS A 138 2.93 6.85 0.97
C HIS A 138 3.68 7.53 2.11
N LEU A 139 3.35 8.81 2.35
CA LEU A 139 3.83 9.54 3.52
C LEU A 139 2.93 9.26 4.72
N LEU A 140 3.53 8.85 5.83
CA LEU A 140 2.80 8.76 7.10
C LEU A 140 2.55 10.16 7.68
N PRO A 141 1.42 10.38 8.38
CA PRO A 141 1.21 11.58 9.15
C PRO A 141 2.35 11.84 10.13
N VAL A 142 2.78 13.09 10.24
CA VAL A 142 3.79 13.49 11.21
C VAL A 142 3.10 13.96 12.47
N ILE A 143 3.36 13.28 13.60
CA ILE A 143 2.94 13.73 14.94
C ILE A 143 3.85 14.89 15.34
N VAL A 144 3.33 16.10 15.28
CA VAL A 144 4.10 17.34 15.51
C VAL A 144 3.98 17.85 16.94
N VAL A 145 2.95 17.42 17.69
CA VAL A 145 2.74 17.87 19.08
C VAL A 145 3.86 17.48 20.04
N GLU A 146 4.64 16.45 19.71
CA GLU A 146 5.80 16.02 20.49
C GLU A 146 7.07 16.84 20.18
N ASP A 147 7.07 17.62 19.09
CA ASP A 147 8.21 18.46 18.72
C ASP A 147 8.19 19.77 19.54
N PRO A 148 9.28 20.11 20.26
CA PRO A 148 9.33 21.33 21.08
C PRO A 148 9.26 22.62 20.26
N GLY A 149 9.47 22.55 18.94
CA GLY A 149 9.31 23.65 18.00
C GLY A 149 7.87 23.83 17.49
N TRP A 150 6.94 22.93 17.81
CA TRP A 150 5.52 23.06 17.46
C TRP A 150 4.76 23.94 18.44
N LEU A 151 5.09 25.23 18.44
CA LEU A 151 4.55 26.24 19.36
C LEU A 151 4.10 27.51 18.63
N GLY A 152 3.19 28.24 19.25
CA GLY A 152 2.67 29.51 18.73
C GLY A 152 1.69 29.33 17.58
N ARG A 153 1.70 30.28 16.62
CA ARG A 153 0.97 30.19 15.36
C ARG A 153 1.91 29.80 14.23
N VAL A 154 1.53 28.76 13.50
CA VAL A 154 2.25 28.24 12.35
C VAL A 154 1.86 29.02 11.11
N SER A 155 2.78 29.85 10.62
CA SER A 155 2.56 30.79 9.52
C SER A 155 2.86 30.17 8.15
N GLY A 156 3.51 29.01 8.12
CA GLY A 156 3.78 28.29 6.89
C GLY A 156 4.17 26.84 7.14
N LEU A 157 3.71 25.98 6.25
CA LEU A 157 4.03 24.56 6.18
C LEU A 157 4.68 24.28 4.82
N ALA A 158 5.64 23.38 4.79
CA ALA A 158 6.25 22.93 3.55
C ALA A 158 6.68 21.46 3.63
N LEU A 159 6.74 20.83 2.46
CA LEU A 159 7.29 19.51 2.24
C LEU A 159 8.58 19.67 1.43
N LEU A 160 9.70 19.26 2.03
CA LEU A 160 11.01 19.23 1.39
C LEU A 160 11.28 17.80 0.92
N ILE A 161 11.57 17.63 -0.36
CA ILE A 161 11.90 16.34 -0.98
C ILE A 161 13.33 16.45 -1.51
N ARG A 162 14.19 15.49 -1.17
CA ARG A 162 15.58 15.45 -1.64
C ARG A 162 15.91 14.14 -2.35
N GLY A 163 16.71 14.27 -3.40
CA GLY A 163 17.21 13.16 -4.19
C GLY A 163 16.62 13.11 -5.60
N PRO A 164 17.23 12.33 -6.50
CA PRO A 164 16.73 12.19 -7.86
C PRO A 164 15.35 11.52 -7.87
N LEU A 165 14.42 12.08 -8.65
CA LEU A 165 13.11 11.48 -8.86
C LEU A 165 13.20 10.43 -9.96
N SER A 166 12.98 9.15 -9.62
CA SER A 166 12.90 8.08 -10.61
C SER A 166 11.56 8.04 -11.35
N GLN A 167 10.53 8.64 -10.75
CA GLN A 167 9.18 8.78 -11.28
C GLN A 167 8.56 10.08 -10.73
N PRO A 168 7.58 10.67 -11.43
CA PRO A 168 6.89 11.85 -10.92
C PRO A 168 6.17 11.56 -9.60
N ILE A 169 6.27 12.48 -8.65
CA ILE A 169 5.56 12.40 -7.36
C ILE A 169 4.27 13.19 -7.47
N ARG A 170 3.16 12.63 -7.00
CA ARG A 170 1.84 13.27 -7.07
C ARG A 170 1.39 13.72 -5.70
N ILE A 171 1.11 15.00 -5.55
CA ILE A 171 0.72 15.63 -4.29
C ILE A 171 -0.71 16.14 -4.43
N ARG A 172 -1.64 15.56 -3.68
CA ARG A 172 -3.05 15.96 -3.74
C ARG A 172 -3.37 17.11 -2.78
N GLY A 173 -2.67 17.18 -1.66
CA GLY A 173 -2.92 18.18 -0.64
C GLY A 173 -2.27 17.85 0.69
N VAL A 174 -2.71 18.57 1.71
CA VAL A 174 -2.23 18.43 3.09
C VAL A 174 -3.36 18.73 4.06
N THR A 175 -3.37 18.04 5.19
CA THR A 175 -4.36 18.19 6.25
C THR A 175 -3.67 18.39 7.59
N ALA A 176 -4.05 19.44 8.32
CA ALA A 176 -3.74 19.60 9.73
C ALA A 176 -4.83 18.91 10.56
N LYS A 177 -4.42 17.94 11.37
CA LYS A 177 -5.30 17.06 12.15
C LYS A 177 -5.22 17.39 13.63
N PRO A 178 -6.35 17.68 14.29
CA PRO A 178 -6.44 17.79 15.75
C PRO A 178 -6.14 16.46 16.47
N MET A 179 -6.37 15.31 15.80
CA MET A 179 -6.16 13.97 16.34
C MET A 179 -7.00 13.62 17.56
N GLY A 180 -8.29 13.95 17.51
CA GLY A 180 -9.24 13.54 18.55
C GLY A 180 -9.55 12.04 18.52
N ALA A 181 -10.20 11.54 19.57
CA ALA A 181 -10.58 10.14 19.68
C ALA A 181 -11.53 9.68 18.55
N LEU A 182 -12.52 10.52 18.20
CA LEU A 182 -13.45 10.22 17.12
C LEU A 182 -12.78 10.21 15.74
N GLU A 183 -11.81 11.11 15.52
CA GLU A 183 -11.02 11.15 14.28
C GLU A 183 -10.18 9.88 14.16
N MET A 184 -9.53 9.45 15.25
CA MET A 184 -8.75 8.22 15.27
C MET A 184 -9.60 6.98 14.97
N VAL A 185 -10.80 6.88 15.55
CA VAL A 185 -11.75 5.80 15.23
C VAL A 185 -12.20 5.87 13.77
N SER A 186 -12.49 7.07 13.25
CA SER A 186 -12.86 7.26 11.85
C SER A 186 -11.74 6.84 10.89
N ASP A 187 -10.49 7.17 11.22
CA ASP A 187 -9.31 6.77 10.46
C ASP A 187 -9.14 5.25 10.46
N ARG A 188 -9.31 4.57 11.61
CA ARG A 188 -9.28 3.08 11.65
C ARG A 188 -10.36 2.45 10.78
N ILE A 189 -11.59 2.96 10.86
CA ILE A 189 -12.71 2.46 10.04
C ILE A 189 -12.41 2.69 8.56
N ARG A 190 -11.80 3.82 8.19
CA ARG A 190 -11.41 4.13 6.81
C ARG A 190 -10.30 3.20 6.33
N GLU A 191 -9.31 2.91 7.16
CA GLU A 191 -8.25 1.94 6.85
C GLU A 191 -8.83 0.56 6.59
N TRP A 192 -9.66 0.06 7.50
CA TRP A 192 -10.33 -1.22 7.30
C TRP A 192 -11.20 -1.19 6.05
N GLY A 193 -11.98 -0.13 5.83
CA GLY A 193 -12.88 0.01 4.68
C GLY A 193 -12.20 0.29 3.33
N SER A 194 -10.89 0.54 3.32
CA SER A 194 -10.18 0.91 2.09
C SER A 194 -10.12 -0.24 1.10
N PHE A 195 -10.15 0.11 -0.18
CA PHE A 195 -10.12 -0.87 -1.26
C PHE A 195 -8.72 -1.43 -1.44
N GLU A 196 -8.60 -2.74 -1.28
CA GLU A 196 -7.36 -3.47 -1.55
C GLU A 196 -7.42 -4.01 -2.98
N ARG A 197 -6.54 -3.52 -3.86
CA ARG A 197 -6.44 -4.00 -5.24
C ARG A 197 -5.67 -5.31 -5.33
N TRP A 198 -5.61 -5.90 -6.51
CA TRP A 198 -4.63 -6.96 -6.80
C TRP A 198 -3.23 -6.35 -6.76
N THR A 199 -2.42 -6.76 -5.79
CA THR A 199 -1.05 -6.25 -5.58
C THR A 199 0.03 -7.24 -6.03
N GLY A 200 -0.36 -8.46 -6.44
CA GLY A 200 0.59 -9.53 -6.79
C GLY A 200 1.40 -10.07 -5.61
N THR A 201 1.05 -9.69 -4.38
CA THR A 201 1.60 -10.28 -3.16
C THR A 201 1.13 -11.73 -3.02
N SER A 202 1.75 -12.46 -2.09
CA SER A 202 1.40 -13.86 -1.84
C SER A 202 -0.09 -14.02 -1.57
N ILE A 203 -0.70 -15.09 -2.07
CA ILE A 203 -2.11 -15.43 -1.76
C ILE A 203 -2.34 -15.64 -0.25
N ASN A 204 -1.27 -15.89 0.50
CA ASN A 204 -1.30 -16.04 1.96
C ASN A 204 -1.11 -14.72 2.72
N SER A 205 -0.85 -13.60 2.02
CA SER A 205 -0.79 -12.27 2.60
C SER A 205 -1.99 -11.45 2.14
N VAL A 206 -2.93 -11.22 3.04
CA VAL A 206 -4.09 -10.34 2.81
C VAL A 206 -4.06 -9.28 3.89
N THR A 207 -3.98 -8.01 3.51
CA THR A 207 -3.92 -6.90 4.48
C THR A 207 -5.32 -6.59 5.00
N GLY A 208 -6.35 -6.73 4.15
CA GLY A 208 -7.75 -6.59 4.54
C GLY A 208 -8.22 -5.14 4.67
N GLY A 209 -7.62 -4.21 3.91
CA GLY A 209 -7.85 -2.77 4.04
C GLY A 209 -6.79 -1.94 3.31
N ALA A 210 -6.46 -0.78 3.88
CA ALA A 210 -5.35 0.03 3.43
C ALA A 210 -4.02 -0.74 3.54
N ASP A 211 -3.05 -0.40 2.68
CA ASP A 211 -1.73 -1.04 2.62
C ASP A 211 -0.92 -0.85 3.91
N VAL A 212 -1.19 0.23 4.65
CA VAL A 212 -0.67 0.49 5.99
C VAL A 212 -1.85 0.69 6.94
N GLN A 213 -1.82 0.01 8.08
CA GLN A 213 -2.85 0.10 9.12
C GLN A 213 -2.18 0.15 10.49
N ASP A 214 -2.49 1.14 11.33
CA ASP A 214 -1.91 1.18 12.69
C ASP A 214 -2.62 0.22 13.65
N LEU A 215 -3.86 -0.16 13.35
CA LEU A 215 -4.59 -1.19 14.10
C LEU A 215 -5.31 -2.14 13.15
N PRO A 216 -4.67 -3.25 12.72
CA PRO A 216 -5.32 -4.23 11.88
C PRO A 216 -6.59 -4.82 12.50
N LEU A 217 -7.69 -4.89 11.74
CA LEU A 217 -8.97 -5.43 12.21
C LEU A 217 -8.85 -6.87 12.78
N PRO A 218 -8.09 -7.80 12.16
CA PRO A 218 -7.89 -9.14 12.73
C PRO A 218 -7.24 -9.11 14.11
N LEU A 219 -6.28 -8.19 14.34
CA LEU A 219 -5.61 -8.04 15.63
C LEU A 219 -6.57 -7.53 16.70
N LEU A 220 -7.36 -6.49 16.38
CA LEU A 220 -8.39 -5.97 17.28
C LEU A 220 -9.38 -7.06 17.71
N LEU A 221 -9.86 -7.86 16.76
CA LEU A 221 -10.80 -8.95 17.03
C LEU A 221 -10.16 -10.08 17.87
N ALA A 222 -8.91 -10.45 17.58
CA ALA A 222 -8.19 -11.45 18.38
C ALA A 222 -8.04 -11.00 19.85
N VAL A 223 -7.67 -9.72 20.07
CA VAL A 223 -7.59 -9.13 21.41
C VAL A 223 -8.96 -9.11 22.09
N ALA A 224 -10.03 -8.76 21.36
CA ALA A 224 -11.38 -8.74 21.91
C ALA A 224 -11.89 -10.14 22.30
N ILE A 225 -11.60 -11.17 21.50
CA ILE A 225 -11.90 -12.58 21.82
C ILE A 225 -11.17 -12.98 23.11
N ALA A 226 -9.86 -12.71 23.19
CA ALA A 226 -9.05 -13.04 24.37
C ALA A 226 -9.55 -12.30 25.63
N ALA A 227 -9.82 -11.00 25.53
CA ALA A 227 -10.37 -10.19 26.62
C ALA A 227 -11.74 -10.71 27.08
N THR A 228 -12.59 -11.12 26.14
CA THR A 228 -13.88 -11.75 26.45
C THR A 228 -13.71 -13.05 27.22
N ALA A 229 -12.78 -13.92 26.80
CA ALA A 229 -12.48 -15.17 27.49
C ALA A 229 -11.99 -14.92 28.93
N VAL A 230 -11.11 -13.95 29.14
CA VAL A 230 -10.62 -13.54 30.47
C VAL A 230 -11.77 -13.01 31.33
N LEU A 231 -12.63 -12.15 30.78
CA LEU A 231 -13.77 -11.57 31.51
C LEU A 231 -14.76 -12.65 31.96
N VAL A 232 -15.10 -13.59 31.08
CA VAL A 232 -15.99 -14.71 31.43
C VAL A 232 -15.36 -15.60 32.49
N TRP A 233 -14.06 -15.90 32.37
CA TRP A 233 -13.33 -16.68 33.36
C TRP A 233 -13.31 -16.00 34.74
N ALA A 234 -13.02 -14.70 34.79
CA ALA A 234 -12.99 -13.93 36.03
C ALA A 234 -14.37 -13.85 36.70
N LEU A 235 -15.43 -13.58 35.93
CA LEU A 235 -16.80 -13.55 36.42
C LEU A 235 -17.26 -14.94 36.92
N GLY A 236 -16.87 -16.01 36.21
CA GLY A 236 -17.11 -17.39 36.63
C GLY A 236 -16.35 -17.76 37.91
N ARG A 237 -15.17 -17.19 38.13
CA ARG A 237 -14.42 -17.33 39.39
C ARG A 237 -15.18 -16.69 40.55
N TRP A 238 -15.65 -15.46 40.35
CA TRP A 238 -16.30 -14.65 41.38
C TRP A 238 -17.73 -15.11 41.73
N ARG A 239 -18.56 -15.47 40.74
CA ARG A 239 -20.00 -15.77 40.95
C ARG A 239 -20.34 -17.26 41.13
N ARG A 240 -19.36 -18.17 41.26
CA ARG A 240 -19.57 -19.64 41.39
C ARG A 240 -20.52 -20.24 40.32
N MET A 241 -20.57 -19.68 39.11
CA MET A 241 -21.41 -20.18 38.01
C MET A 241 -20.88 -21.52 37.45
N PRO A 242 -21.74 -22.40 36.87
CA PRO A 242 -21.30 -23.62 36.21
C PRO A 242 -20.34 -23.29 35.05
N ARG A 243 -19.04 -23.59 35.25
CA ARG A 243 -17.94 -22.90 34.56
C ARG A 243 -17.65 -23.35 33.13
N ARG A 244 -17.95 -24.60 32.76
CA ARG A 244 -17.37 -25.19 31.54
C ARG A 244 -18.24 -25.01 30.29
N SER A 245 -19.53 -25.35 30.35
CA SER A 245 -20.42 -25.27 29.18
C SER A 245 -20.69 -23.82 28.74
N THR A 246 -20.93 -22.89 29.69
CA THR A 246 -21.19 -21.48 29.38
C THR A 246 -19.97 -20.75 28.82
N LEU A 247 -18.77 -21.06 29.32
CA LEU A 247 -17.52 -20.49 28.80
C LEU A 247 -17.25 -20.96 27.36
N ALA A 248 -17.36 -22.27 27.11
CA ALA A 248 -17.17 -22.83 25.78
C ALA A 248 -18.15 -22.24 24.77
N TRP A 249 -19.45 -22.18 25.11
CA TRP A 249 -20.46 -21.56 24.25
C TRP A 249 -20.17 -20.08 23.97
N THR A 250 -19.78 -19.32 25.01
CA THR A 250 -19.47 -17.89 24.84
C THR A 250 -18.29 -17.70 23.89
N ILE A 251 -17.22 -18.47 24.05
CA ILE A 251 -16.04 -18.40 23.16
C ILE A 251 -16.44 -18.75 21.73
N VAL A 252 -17.24 -19.80 21.51
CA VAL A 252 -17.70 -20.20 20.18
C VAL A 252 -18.51 -19.09 19.51
N VAL A 253 -19.48 -18.49 20.20
CA VAL A 253 -20.31 -17.40 19.63
C VAL A 253 -19.45 -16.17 19.31
N VAL A 254 -18.54 -15.80 20.21
CA VAL A 254 -17.66 -14.63 20.06
C VAL A 254 -16.67 -14.83 18.91
N PHE A 255 -16.10 -16.03 18.80
CA PHE A 255 -15.24 -16.41 17.68
C PHE A 255 -16.02 -16.38 16.36
N ALA A 256 -17.19 -17.01 16.30
CA ALA A 256 -18.01 -17.06 15.09
C ALA A 256 -18.44 -15.65 14.63
N ALA A 257 -18.83 -14.77 15.55
CA ALA A 257 -19.18 -13.38 15.23
C ALA A 257 -17.99 -12.58 14.69
N SER A 258 -16.82 -12.75 15.32
CA SER A 258 -15.58 -12.08 14.88
C SER A 258 -15.14 -12.57 13.51
N TRP A 259 -15.21 -13.89 13.28
CA TRP A 259 -14.91 -14.49 11.99
C TRP A 259 -15.88 -14.02 10.90
N ALA A 260 -17.19 -14.01 11.18
CA ALA A 260 -18.19 -13.53 10.23
C ALA A 260 -17.97 -12.06 9.84
N LEU A 261 -17.52 -11.21 10.76
CA LEU A 261 -17.17 -9.82 10.46
C LEU A 261 -15.98 -9.70 9.50
N LEU A 262 -14.93 -10.48 9.73
CA LEU A 262 -13.77 -10.54 8.84
C LEU A 262 -14.15 -11.08 7.45
N ASP A 263 -14.97 -12.14 7.43
CA ASP A 263 -15.41 -12.78 6.19
C ASP A 263 -16.30 -11.84 5.37
N ALA A 264 -17.24 -11.14 6.01
CA ALA A 264 -18.06 -10.11 5.36
C ALA A 264 -17.19 -8.98 4.77
N ARG A 265 -16.17 -8.54 5.52
CA ARG A 265 -15.22 -7.53 5.04
C ARG A 265 -14.40 -8.05 3.86
N TRP A 266 -13.96 -9.30 3.88
CA TRP A 266 -13.21 -9.90 2.79
C TRP A 266 -14.08 -10.06 1.53
N LEU A 267 -15.30 -10.58 1.69
CA LEU A 267 -16.28 -10.75 0.61
C LEU A 267 -16.65 -9.42 -0.04
N TRP A 268 -16.77 -8.34 0.74
CA TRP A 268 -16.98 -7.00 0.22
C TRP A 268 -15.84 -6.54 -0.70
N ASN A 269 -14.58 -6.76 -0.30
CA ASN A 269 -13.43 -6.40 -1.14
C ASN A 269 -13.35 -7.28 -2.38
N LEU A 270 -13.60 -8.57 -2.24
CA LEU A 270 -13.63 -9.50 -3.37
C LEU A 270 -14.68 -9.07 -4.39
N ALA A 271 -15.89 -8.70 -3.97
CA ALA A 271 -16.93 -8.20 -4.87
C ALA A 271 -16.47 -6.95 -5.65
N ARG A 272 -15.80 -6.01 -4.99
CA ARG A 272 -15.23 -4.82 -5.64
C ARG A 272 -14.07 -5.17 -6.58
N GLN A 273 -13.20 -6.10 -6.19
CA GLN A 273 -12.12 -6.59 -7.06
C GLN A 273 -12.71 -7.26 -8.31
N THR A 274 -13.73 -8.11 -8.16
CA THR A 274 -14.43 -8.74 -9.29
C THR A 274 -15.02 -7.68 -10.23
N GLN A 275 -15.65 -6.63 -9.71
CA GLN A 275 -16.18 -5.55 -10.54
C GLN A 275 -15.08 -4.83 -11.34
N VAL A 276 -13.97 -4.46 -10.68
CA VAL A 276 -12.85 -3.79 -11.35
C VAL A 276 -12.18 -4.70 -12.38
N THR A 277 -11.93 -5.96 -12.04
CA THR A 277 -11.37 -6.96 -12.95
C THR A 277 -12.31 -7.24 -14.12
N ALA A 278 -13.61 -7.33 -13.89
CA ALA A 278 -14.60 -7.49 -14.96
C ALA A 278 -14.60 -6.27 -15.89
N ALA A 279 -14.59 -5.04 -15.34
CA ALA A 279 -14.48 -3.83 -16.15
C ALA A 279 -13.20 -3.80 -17.00
N GLN A 280 -12.09 -4.35 -16.49
CA GLN A 280 -10.82 -4.41 -17.21
C GLN A 280 -10.76 -5.51 -18.27
N TYR A 281 -11.36 -6.67 -18.04
CA TYR A 281 -11.11 -7.88 -18.85
C TYR A 281 -12.35 -8.58 -19.44
N ALA A 282 -13.56 -8.26 -18.99
CA ALA A 282 -14.77 -8.92 -19.49
C ALA A 282 -15.01 -8.62 -20.98
N GLY A 283 -15.51 -9.60 -21.72
CA GLY A 283 -15.78 -9.49 -23.16
C GLY A 283 -14.54 -9.50 -24.07
N LYS A 284 -13.33 -9.36 -23.51
CA LYS A 284 -12.07 -9.34 -24.28
C LYS A 284 -11.58 -10.74 -24.61
N ASP A 285 -11.02 -10.89 -25.82
CA ASP A 285 -10.30 -12.10 -26.21
C ASP A 285 -8.96 -12.24 -25.46
N TRP A 286 -8.23 -13.33 -25.70
CA TRP A 286 -6.94 -13.57 -25.05
C TRP A 286 -5.92 -12.44 -25.26
N ARG A 287 -5.80 -11.95 -26.49
CA ARG A 287 -4.81 -10.95 -26.89
C ARG A 287 -5.19 -9.58 -26.34
N GLU A 288 -6.47 -9.22 -26.41
CA GLU A 288 -7.02 -8.00 -25.84
C GLU A 288 -6.88 -7.96 -24.31
N LYS A 289 -7.06 -9.10 -23.63
CA LYS A 289 -6.81 -9.21 -22.19
C LYS A 289 -5.36 -8.90 -21.85
N HIS A 290 -4.40 -9.43 -22.62
CA HIS A 290 -2.98 -9.12 -22.40
C HIS A 290 -2.68 -7.65 -22.63
N ARG A 291 -3.25 -7.05 -23.67
CA ARG A 291 -3.09 -5.62 -23.93
C ARG A 291 -3.74 -4.71 -22.88
N ALA A 292 -4.79 -5.21 -22.22
CA ALA A 292 -5.48 -4.49 -21.14
C ALA A 292 -4.84 -4.65 -19.77
N ALA A 293 -3.90 -5.59 -19.61
CA ALA A 293 -3.18 -5.81 -18.37
C ALA A 293 -2.15 -4.70 -18.10
N ASP A 294 -1.63 -4.65 -16.89
CA ASP A 294 -0.65 -3.64 -16.47
C ASP A 294 0.65 -3.70 -17.30
N ASP A 295 0.96 -4.86 -17.88
CA ASP A 295 2.08 -5.08 -18.81
C ASP A 295 1.69 -5.05 -20.30
N GLY A 296 0.53 -4.48 -20.66
CA GLY A 296 0.02 -4.48 -22.03
C GLY A 296 0.99 -3.89 -23.07
N GLY A 297 1.72 -2.84 -22.69
CA GLY A 297 2.77 -2.25 -23.54
C GLY A 297 3.97 -3.18 -23.76
N LEU A 298 4.36 -3.96 -22.74
CA LEU A 298 5.39 -4.99 -22.86
C LEU A 298 4.90 -6.12 -23.76
N PHE A 299 3.68 -6.62 -23.53
CA PHE A 299 3.10 -7.68 -24.35
C PHE A 299 3.05 -7.29 -25.82
N ALA A 300 2.55 -6.09 -26.14
CA ALA A 300 2.50 -5.60 -27.52
C ALA A 300 3.88 -5.52 -28.18
N PHE A 301 4.93 -5.15 -27.43
CA PHE A 301 6.30 -5.16 -27.94
C PHE A 301 6.82 -6.59 -28.16
N ILE A 302 6.52 -7.51 -27.23
CA ILE A 302 6.93 -8.92 -27.36
C ILE A 302 6.29 -9.59 -28.58
N GLU A 303 5.06 -9.23 -28.95
CA GLU A 303 4.46 -9.73 -30.20
C GLU A 303 5.32 -9.38 -31.42
N GLN A 304 5.89 -8.17 -31.46
CA GLN A 304 6.81 -7.74 -32.52
C GLN A 304 8.16 -8.46 -32.44
N VAL A 305 8.68 -8.63 -31.21
CA VAL A 305 9.90 -9.41 -30.96
C VAL A 305 9.76 -10.83 -31.48
N ARG A 306 8.65 -11.52 -31.15
CA ARG A 306 8.39 -12.89 -31.63
C ARG A 306 8.28 -12.99 -33.15
N ALA A 307 7.75 -11.97 -33.81
CA ALA A 307 7.72 -11.92 -35.27
C ALA A 307 9.11 -11.69 -35.90
N THR A 308 10.06 -11.16 -35.13
CA THR A 308 11.44 -10.86 -35.59
C THR A 308 12.43 -11.98 -35.24
N LEU A 309 12.18 -12.69 -34.14
CA LEU A 309 13.02 -13.81 -33.72
C LEU A 309 12.88 -15.00 -34.70
N PRO A 310 13.93 -15.82 -34.85
CA PRO A 310 13.85 -17.05 -35.62
C PRO A 310 12.77 -17.99 -35.09
N ALA A 311 12.18 -18.83 -35.95
CA ALA A 311 11.22 -19.84 -35.52
C ALA A 311 11.85 -20.92 -34.60
N THR A 312 13.15 -21.16 -34.73
CA THR A 312 13.89 -22.07 -33.85
C THR A 312 14.20 -21.39 -32.50
N PRO A 313 14.12 -22.11 -31.37
CA PRO A 313 14.50 -21.56 -30.07
C PRO A 313 15.93 -21.01 -30.07
N VAL A 314 16.09 -19.76 -29.61
CA VAL A 314 17.36 -19.05 -29.50
C VAL A 314 17.56 -18.57 -28.07
N ARG A 315 18.79 -18.19 -27.73
CA ARG A 315 19.11 -17.59 -26.43
C ARG A 315 18.70 -16.13 -26.42
N VAL A 316 17.84 -15.75 -25.48
CA VAL A 316 17.37 -14.38 -25.32
C VAL A 316 17.66 -13.91 -23.91
N PHE A 317 18.42 -12.84 -23.76
CA PHE A 317 18.63 -12.15 -22.49
C PHE A 317 17.58 -11.05 -22.35
N VAL A 318 16.87 -11.03 -21.23
CA VAL A 318 15.86 -10.01 -20.94
C VAL A 318 16.35 -9.13 -19.81
N VAL A 319 16.37 -7.82 -20.05
CA VAL A 319 16.77 -6.82 -19.07
C VAL A 319 15.72 -5.72 -18.93
N SER A 320 15.38 -5.42 -17.68
CA SER A 320 14.46 -4.34 -17.29
C SER A 320 14.79 -3.89 -15.88
N ASP A 321 14.56 -2.60 -15.57
CA ASP A 321 14.75 -2.11 -14.21
C ASP A 321 13.78 -2.77 -13.22
N ALA A 322 12.53 -2.98 -13.64
CA ALA A 322 11.51 -3.65 -12.82
C ALA A 322 11.60 -5.17 -12.96
N HIS A 323 11.71 -5.87 -11.83
CA HIS A 323 11.74 -7.33 -11.79
C HIS A 323 10.49 -7.97 -12.44
N TYR A 324 9.33 -7.35 -12.25
CA TYR A 324 8.06 -7.77 -12.82
C TYR A 324 8.12 -7.93 -14.35
N PHE A 325 8.64 -6.92 -15.07
CA PHE A 325 8.73 -6.98 -16.53
C PHE A 325 9.74 -8.02 -17.02
N ARG A 326 10.82 -8.28 -16.27
CA ARG A 326 11.77 -9.35 -16.64
C ARG A 326 11.10 -10.72 -16.64
N GLY A 327 10.36 -11.04 -15.59
CA GLY A 327 9.65 -12.32 -15.47
C GLY A 327 8.53 -12.46 -16.50
N ARG A 328 7.70 -11.42 -16.68
CA ARG A 328 6.62 -11.41 -17.67
C ARG A 328 7.14 -11.54 -19.09
N ALA A 329 8.22 -10.83 -19.42
CA ALA A 329 8.82 -10.94 -20.74
C ALA A 329 9.38 -12.33 -21.02
N ALA A 330 10.07 -12.93 -20.05
CA ALA A 330 10.56 -14.30 -20.18
C ALA A 330 9.41 -15.29 -20.42
N PHE A 331 8.31 -15.16 -19.68
CA PHE A 331 7.13 -16.00 -19.86
C PHE A 331 6.55 -15.89 -21.28
N HIS A 332 6.41 -14.68 -21.82
CA HIS A 332 5.84 -14.46 -23.15
C HIS A 332 6.76 -14.86 -24.31
N LEU A 333 8.06 -15.02 -24.06
CA LEU A 333 9.06 -15.41 -25.04
C LEU A 333 9.27 -16.93 -25.12
N TYR A 334 8.64 -17.74 -24.27
CA TYR A 334 8.68 -19.19 -24.45
C TYR A 334 8.09 -19.58 -25.83
N PRO A 335 8.69 -20.57 -26.52
CA PRO A 335 9.68 -21.55 -26.02
C PRO A 335 11.16 -21.19 -26.22
N HIS A 336 11.52 -19.92 -26.47
CA HIS A 336 12.94 -19.55 -26.57
C HIS A 336 13.69 -19.81 -25.25
N ASN A 337 15.01 -19.96 -25.31
CA ASN A 337 15.84 -20.13 -24.13
C ASN A 337 16.10 -18.74 -23.50
N VAL A 338 15.18 -18.32 -22.63
CA VAL A 338 15.21 -16.97 -22.06
C VAL A 338 15.95 -16.95 -20.73
N PHE A 339 16.93 -16.07 -20.62
CA PHE A 339 17.59 -15.72 -19.37
C PHE A 339 17.08 -14.36 -18.87
N ALA A 340 16.52 -14.35 -17.67
CA ALA A 340 16.10 -13.15 -16.97
C ALA A 340 16.51 -13.28 -15.49
N GLU A 341 17.35 -12.37 -14.99
CA GLU A 341 17.73 -12.37 -13.57
C GLU A 341 16.52 -11.92 -12.73
N ALA A 342 15.99 -12.84 -11.91
CA ALA A 342 14.76 -12.60 -11.17
C ALA A 342 14.96 -11.59 -10.04
N SER A 343 16.08 -11.70 -9.33
CA SER A 343 16.26 -11.04 -8.03
C SER A 343 17.03 -9.72 -8.10
N ARG A 344 17.97 -9.61 -9.02
CA ARG A 344 18.90 -8.47 -9.11
C ARG A 344 18.72 -7.72 -10.41
N ASN A 345 18.80 -6.39 -10.33
CA ASN A 345 18.77 -5.53 -11.51
C ASN A 345 20.17 -5.39 -12.12
N VAL A 346 20.66 -6.47 -12.72
CA VAL A 346 21.99 -6.55 -13.32
C VAL A 346 21.89 -6.86 -14.80
N MET A 347 22.78 -6.24 -15.58
CA MET A 347 22.98 -6.58 -16.98
C MET A 347 23.81 -7.87 -17.09
N PRO A 348 23.62 -8.68 -18.14
CA PRO A 348 24.52 -9.79 -18.40
C PRO A 348 25.95 -9.24 -18.61
N PRO A 349 26.98 -9.84 -17.98
CA PRO A 349 28.36 -9.50 -18.28
C PRO A 349 28.63 -9.65 -19.78
N PRO A 350 29.32 -8.71 -20.45
CA PRO A 350 29.65 -8.81 -21.87
C PRO A 350 30.29 -10.15 -22.27
N ALA A 351 31.15 -10.71 -21.41
CA ALA A 351 31.82 -11.99 -21.62
C ALA A 351 30.87 -13.20 -21.69
N ASN A 352 29.63 -13.08 -21.21
CA ASN A 352 28.63 -14.16 -21.24
C ASN A 352 27.77 -14.15 -22.51
N LEU A 353 27.84 -13.06 -23.30
CA LEU A 353 27.14 -12.92 -24.56
C LEU A 353 27.98 -13.51 -25.70
N ARG A 354 27.31 -14.18 -26.63
CA ARG A 354 27.92 -14.80 -27.81
C ARG A 354 27.25 -14.26 -29.07
N ALA A 355 27.97 -14.30 -30.18
CA ALA A 355 27.41 -14.06 -31.51
C ALA A 355 26.14 -14.91 -31.72
N GLY A 356 25.07 -14.27 -32.18
CA GLY A 356 23.76 -14.89 -32.37
C GLY A 356 22.83 -14.88 -31.15
N ASP A 357 23.32 -14.50 -29.96
CA ASP A 357 22.46 -14.25 -28.81
C ASP A 357 21.58 -13.00 -29.06
N TRP A 358 20.41 -12.96 -28.43
CA TRP A 358 19.50 -11.83 -28.51
C TRP A 358 19.40 -11.13 -27.17
N LEU A 359 19.27 -9.81 -27.18
CA LEU A 359 19.09 -8.99 -25.99
C LEU A 359 17.83 -8.13 -26.14
N LEU A 360 16.83 -8.44 -25.31
CA LEU A 360 15.62 -7.65 -25.15
C LEU A 360 15.81 -6.66 -23.98
N VAL A 361 15.76 -5.38 -24.31
CA VAL A 361 15.85 -4.27 -23.36
C VAL A 361 14.47 -3.65 -23.22
N TYR A 362 13.91 -3.61 -22.01
CA TYR A 362 12.61 -2.98 -21.75
C TYR A 362 12.66 -2.12 -20.49
N GLN A 363 12.46 -0.81 -20.64
CA GLN A 363 12.53 0.18 -19.55
C GLN A 363 13.77 -0.02 -18.65
N ARG A 364 14.93 -0.21 -19.28
CA ARG A 364 16.22 -0.37 -18.60
C ARG A 364 17.05 0.88 -18.83
N ARG A 365 17.34 1.61 -17.76
CA ARG A 365 18.25 2.75 -17.80
C ARG A 365 19.70 2.30 -17.96
N GLY A 366 20.56 3.22 -18.41
CA GLY A 366 22.00 2.99 -18.53
C GLY A 366 22.45 2.20 -19.76
N VAL A 367 21.52 1.79 -20.64
CA VAL A 367 21.84 1.14 -21.92
C VAL A 367 21.98 2.20 -23.01
N GLN A 368 23.10 2.17 -23.72
CA GLN A 368 23.42 3.10 -24.80
C GLN A 368 23.83 2.33 -26.04
N PHE A 369 23.23 2.67 -27.18
CA PHE A 369 23.55 2.09 -28.47
C PHE A 369 24.12 3.16 -29.41
N ASP A 370 25.28 2.89 -30.00
CA ASP A 370 25.86 3.69 -31.06
C ASP A 370 25.52 3.03 -32.42
N PRO A 371 24.61 3.62 -33.21
CA PRO A 371 24.21 3.07 -34.50
C PRO A 371 25.30 3.19 -35.57
N SER A 372 26.25 4.13 -35.43
CA SER A 372 27.33 4.30 -36.40
C SER A 372 28.38 3.19 -36.27
N ALA A 373 28.65 2.77 -35.03
CA ALA A 373 29.62 1.73 -34.72
C ALA A 373 28.98 0.33 -34.55
N ASN A 374 27.65 0.21 -34.53
CA ASN A 374 26.92 -1.00 -34.13
C ASN A 374 27.42 -1.56 -32.78
N ARG A 375 27.56 -0.66 -31.80
CA ARG A 375 28.08 -0.99 -30.48
C ARG A 375 27.04 -0.69 -29.40
N LEU A 376 26.78 -1.68 -28.57
CA LEU A 376 25.93 -1.57 -27.39
C LEU A 376 26.82 -1.52 -26.14
N ARG A 377 26.55 -0.59 -25.23
CA ARG A 377 27.23 -0.50 -23.93
C ARG A 377 26.23 -0.25 -22.82
N TRP A 378 26.57 -0.71 -21.62
CA TRP A 378 25.79 -0.49 -20.41
C TRP A 378 26.72 -0.44 -19.20
N ASP A 379 26.34 0.28 -18.15
CA ASP A 379 27.00 0.26 -16.84
C ASP A 379 28.54 0.42 -16.91
N ASN A 380 29.04 1.27 -17.83
CA ASN A 380 30.47 1.49 -18.12
C ASN A 380 31.27 0.23 -18.55
N SER A 381 30.57 -0.81 -19.01
CA SER A 381 31.19 -2.02 -19.53
C SER A 381 31.81 -1.84 -20.91
N THR A 382 32.66 -2.80 -21.31
CA THR A 382 33.23 -2.87 -22.65
C THR A 382 32.12 -2.98 -23.71
N PRO A 383 32.11 -2.12 -24.74
CA PRO A 383 31.07 -2.16 -25.77
C PRO A 383 31.02 -3.48 -26.55
N VAL A 384 29.84 -4.06 -26.67
CA VAL A 384 29.56 -5.31 -27.38
C VAL A 384 29.07 -5.00 -28.80
N ALA A 385 29.54 -5.76 -29.79
CA ALA A 385 29.02 -5.65 -31.15
C ALA A 385 27.58 -6.17 -31.20
N ALA A 386 26.65 -5.33 -31.66
CA ALA A 386 25.24 -5.66 -31.67
C ALA A 386 24.53 -4.93 -32.82
N GLN A 387 23.58 -5.60 -33.43
CA GLN A 387 22.71 -5.02 -34.44
C GLN A 387 21.34 -4.73 -33.82
N LEU A 388 20.87 -3.49 -33.92
CA LEU A 388 19.50 -3.12 -33.56
C LEU A 388 18.52 -3.75 -34.55
N LYS A 389 17.52 -4.47 -34.04
CA LYS A 389 16.51 -5.18 -34.83
C LYS A 389 15.12 -4.58 -34.69
N LEU A 390 14.76 -4.15 -33.48
CA LEU A 390 13.51 -3.47 -33.19
C LEU A 390 13.72 -2.37 -32.17
N THR A 391 12.92 -1.32 -32.26
CA THR A 391 12.83 -0.25 -31.27
C THR A 391 11.37 0.06 -30.95
N GLY A 392 11.11 0.47 -29.73
CA GLY A 392 9.80 0.87 -29.23
C GLY A 392 9.93 1.90 -28.11
N SER A 393 8.81 2.39 -27.59
CA SER A 393 8.82 3.37 -26.50
C SER A 393 9.44 2.76 -25.23
N GLY A 394 10.68 3.14 -24.94
CA GLY A 394 11.46 2.59 -23.83
C GLY A 394 11.89 1.14 -24.02
N ALA A 395 11.86 0.60 -25.23
CA ALA A 395 12.17 -0.79 -25.51
C ALA A 395 13.03 -0.97 -26.77
N ALA A 396 13.88 -1.99 -26.79
CA ALA A 396 14.69 -2.33 -27.96
C ALA A 396 15.05 -3.82 -27.99
N LEU A 397 15.24 -4.36 -29.18
CA LEU A 397 15.73 -5.71 -29.42
C LEU A 397 17.03 -5.64 -30.22
N PHE A 398 18.05 -6.32 -29.72
CA PHE A 398 19.36 -6.42 -30.36
C PHE A 398 19.72 -7.87 -30.65
N GLN A 399 20.48 -8.07 -31.73
CA GLN A 399 21.17 -9.33 -32.02
C GLN A 399 22.69 -9.13 -31.86
N ILE A 400 23.31 -9.90 -30.98
CA ILE A 400 24.76 -9.86 -30.73
C ILE A 400 25.51 -10.45 -31.93
N GLN A 401 26.61 -9.81 -32.31
CA GLN A 401 27.42 -10.16 -33.49
C GLN A 401 28.71 -10.90 -33.14
#